data_AF-A0A2X4SUY3-F1
#
_entry.id   AF-A0A2X4SUY3-F1
#
_cell.length_a   1.000
_cell.length_b   1.000
_cell.length_c   1.000
_cell.angle_alpha   90.00
_cell.angle_beta   90.00
_cell.angle_gamma   90.00
#
_symmetry.space_group_name_H-M   'P 1'
#
loop_
_entity.id
_entity.type
_entity.pdbx_description
1 polymer ?
#
loop_
_entity_poly.entity_id
_entity_poly.type
_entity_poly.pdbx_seq_one_letter_code
_entity_poly.pdbx_strand_id
1 'polypeptide(L)'
;MPLLRMDPVKQSISLFVCELLHRILGGLPSEANLYDFIAASLSFLDSTEKSAANFHLCFLLRLLDFLGFSPDILSSPISDGPIFFDLKESCYSLSHPAGPSIPPRRRSALVLFARINYVNMHLFQYSRNERREILEYLLAYYRLHLPPFGELRTLSILSELFN
;
A
#
# COMPACT_ATOMS: atom_id res chain seq x y z
N MET A 1 6.37 -15.80 -18.00
CA MET A 1 6.95 -14.72 -17.17
C MET A 1 8.47 -14.77 -17.19
N PRO A 2 9.13 -14.32 -18.28
CA PRO A 2 10.59 -14.32 -18.39
C PRO A 2 11.25 -13.17 -17.61
N LEU A 3 10.59 -12.01 -17.46
CA LEU A 3 11.18 -10.79 -16.89
C LEU A 3 11.17 -10.79 -15.36
N LEU A 4 10.11 -11.32 -14.74
CA LEU A 4 10.07 -11.60 -13.30
C LEU A 4 11.27 -12.46 -12.86
N ARG A 5 11.72 -13.41 -13.69
CA ARG A 5 12.82 -14.32 -13.32
C ARG A 5 14.21 -13.67 -13.34
N MET A 6 14.36 -12.46 -13.86
CA MET A 6 15.67 -11.82 -14.06
C MET A 6 15.88 -10.57 -13.19
N ASP A 7 14.83 -10.01 -12.59
CA ASP A 7 14.90 -8.84 -11.72
C ASP A 7 14.60 -9.22 -10.25
N PRO A 8 15.62 -9.23 -9.38
CA PRO A 8 15.45 -9.56 -7.96
C PRO A 8 14.43 -8.68 -7.23
N VAL A 9 14.28 -7.41 -7.62
CA VAL A 9 13.31 -6.49 -7.00
C VAL A 9 11.88 -6.93 -7.34
N LYS A 10 11.62 -7.24 -8.60
CA LYS A 10 10.28 -7.71 -9.03
C LYS A 10 9.93 -9.07 -8.44
N GLN A 11 10.91 -9.96 -8.26
CA GLN A 11 10.70 -11.24 -7.58
C GLN A 11 10.23 -11.05 -6.15
N SER A 12 10.94 -10.22 -5.40
CA SER A 12 10.62 -9.99 -3.99
C SER A 12 9.29 -9.28 -3.80
N ILE A 13 8.98 -8.32 -4.68
CA ILE A 13 7.66 -7.70 -4.74
C ILE A 13 6.58 -8.76 -5.03
N SER A 14 6.81 -9.67 -5.96
CA SER A 14 5.84 -10.73 -6.30
C SER A 14 5.62 -11.69 -5.15
N LEU A 15 6.69 -12.12 -4.46
CA LEU A 15 6.60 -12.97 -3.27
C LEU A 15 5.81 -12.29 -2.16
N PHE A 16 6.06 -11.01 -1.91
CA PHE A 16 5.28 -10.22 -0.96
C PHE A 16 3.80 -10.14 -1.34
N VAL A 17 3.49 -9.80 -2.60
CA VAL A 17 2.10 -9.71 -3.07
C VAL A 17 1.39 -11.06 -2.96
N CYS A 18 2.05 -12.16 -3.30
CA CYS A 18 1.50 -13.50 -3.16
C CYS A 18 1.18 -13.85 -1.69
N GLU A 19 2.10 -13.59 -0.75
CA GLU A 19 1.83 -13.85 0.66
C GLU A 19 0.68 -12.97 1.18
N LEU A 20 0.70 -11.68 0.84
CA LEU A 20 -0.36 -10.76 1.21
C LEU A 20 -1.73 -11.24 0.70
N LEU A 21 -1.83 -11.57 -0.58
CA LEU A 21 -3.08 -12.05 -1.18
C LEU A 21 -3.54 -13.37 -0.57
N HIS A 22 -2.61 -14.27 -0.22
CA HIS A 22 -2.95 -15.50 0.48
C HIS A 22 -3.62 -15.24 1.84
N ARG A 23 -3.21 -14.18 2.55
CA ARG A 23 -3.85 -13.76 3.81
C ARG A 23 -5.21 -13.10 3.59
N ILE A 24 -5.33 -12.25 2.57
CA ILE A 24 -6.52 -11.44 2.32
C ILE A 24 -7.64 -12.27 1.68
N LEU A 25 -7.31 -13.07 0.65
CA LEU A 25 -8.30 -13.75 -0.18
C LEU A 25 -8.87 -15.03 0.46
N GLY A 26 -8.22 -15.58 1.49
CA GLY A 26 -8.60 -16.88 2.07
C GLY A 26 -10.03 -16.96 2.62
N GLY A 27 -10.68 -15.81 2.87
CA GLY A 27 -12.07 -15.73 3.34
C GLY A 27 -12.98 -14.85 2.47
N LEU A 28 -12.52 -14.38 1.31
CA LEU A 28 -13.31 -13.49 0.45
C LEU A 28 -14.11 -14.28 -0.59
N PRO A 29 -15.32 -13.81 -0.95
CA PRO A 29 -16.04 -14.36 -2.08
C PRO A 29 -15.24 -14.15 -3.37
N SER A 30 -15.40 -15.06 -4.32
CA SER A 30 -14.77 -14.92 -5.63
C SER A 30 -15.39 -13.75 -6.38
N GLU A 31 -14.63 -12.67 -6.55
CA GLU A 31 -15.03 -11.48 -7.29
C GLU A 31 -14.20 -11.33 -8.57
N ALA A 32 -14.85 -11.36 -9.74
CA ALA A 32 -14.18 -11.31 -11.04
C ALA A 32 -13.34 -10.03 -11.21
N ASN A 33 -13.87 -8.88 -10.77
CA ASN A 33 -13.16 -7.60 -10.85
C ASN A 33 -11.87 -7.58 -10.03
N LEU A 34 -11.88 -8.22 -8.85
CA LEU A 34 -10.69 -8.33 -8.00
C LEU A 34 -9.65 -9.25 -8.65
N TYR A 35 -10.08 -10.37 -9.23
CA TYR A 35 -9.20 -11.26 -9.99
C TYR A 35 -8.56 -10.55 -11.18
N ASP A 36 -9.35 -9.85 -12.00
CA ASP A 36 -8.88 -9.11 -13.17
C ASP A 36 -7.89 -8.02 -12.77
N PHE A 37 -8.16 -7.30 -11.69
CA PHE A 37 -7.22 -6.33 -11.13
C PHE A 37 -5.90 -6.98 -10.72
N ILE A 38 -5.93 -8.09 -9.99
CA ILE A 38 -4.72 -8.80 -9.54
C ILE A 38 -3.92 -9.28 -10.75
N ALA A 39 -4.57 -9.93 -11.72
CA ALA A 39 -3.94 -10.45 -12.93
C ALA A 39 -3.30 -9.33 -13.76
N ALA A 40 -4.03 -8.24 -13.99
CA ALA A 40 -3.52 -7.07 -14.71
C ALA A 40 -2.33 -6.43 -13.97
N SER A 41 -2.39 -6.34 -12.65
CA SER A 41 -1.32 -5.78 -11.81
C SER A 41 -0.04 -6.60 -11.88
N LEU A 42 -0.15 -7.93 -11.78
CA LEU A 42 1.00 -8.83 -11.90
C LEU A 42 1.57 -8.84 -13.32
N SER A 43 0.72 -8.77 -14.35
CA SER A 43 1.17 -8.62 -15.73
C SER A 43 1.93 -7.32 -15.94
N PHE A 44 1.47 -6.21 -15.35
CA PHE A 44 2.18 -4.93 -15.40
C PHE A 44 3.53 -4.99 -14.69
N LEU A 45 3.61 -5.65 -13.53
CA LEU A 45 4.88 -5.85 -12.83
C LEU A 45 5.90 -6.63 -13.68
N ASP A 46 5.47 -7.70 -14.35
CA ASP A 46 6.33 -8.47 -15.27
C ASP A 46 6.82 -7.59 -16.42
N SER A 47 5.92 -6.84 -17.07
CA SER A 47 6.22 -6.13 -18.31
C SER A 47 6.88 -4.75 -18.14
N THR A 48 6.76 -4.09 -16.98
CA THR A 48 7.29 -2.72 -16.82
C THR A 48 8.82 -2.69 -16.93
N GLU A 49 9.36 -1.92 -17.87
CA GLU A 49 10.82 -1.69 -17.98
C GLU A 49 11.29 -0.57 -17.04
N LYS A 50 10.35 0.25 -16.56
CA LYS A 50 10.63 1.30 -15.57
C LYS A 50 10.74 0.72 -14.17
N SER A 51 11.35 1.50 -13.28
CA SER A 51 11.51 1.12 -11.87
C SER A 51 10.22 0.65 -11.22
N ALA A 52 10.26 -0.57 -10.67
CA ALA A 52 9.15 -1.19 -9.94
C ALA A 52 9.21 -0.96 -8.41
N ALA A 53 10.16 -0.15 -7.92
CA ALA A 53 10.43 -0.01 -6.49
C ALA A 53 9.21 0.42 -5.65
N ASN A 54 8.26 1.16 -6.23
CA ASN A 54 7.05 1.62 -5.55
C ASN A 54 5.79 0.80 -5.90
N PHE A 55 5.93 -0.29 -6.68
CA PHE A 55 4.79 -1.07 -7.17
C PHE A 55 3.92 -1.61 -6.03
N HIS A 56 4.53 -2.20 -5.01
CA HIS A 56 3.81 -2.79 -3.88
C HIS A 56 2.97 -1.76 -3.12
N LEU A 57 3.44 -0.52 -2.97
CA LEU A 57 2.68 0.56 -2.34
C LEU A 57 1.45 0.94 -3.17
N CYS A 58 1.64 1.05 -4.49
CA CYS A 58 0.54 1.33 -5.42
C CYS A 58 -0.48 0.18 -5.45
N PHE A 59 -0.01 -1.06 -5.48
CA PHE A 59 -0.85 -2.26 -5.46
C PHE A 59 -1.71 -2.30 -4.20
N LEU A 60 -1.09 -2.12 -3.02
CA LEU A 60 -1.78 -2.07 -1.73
C LEU A 60 -2.83 -0.95 -1.71
N LEU A 61 -2.47 0.28 -2.08
CA LEU A 61 -3.42 1.40 -2.06
C LEU A 61 -4.66 1.11 -2.93
N ARG A 62 -4.45 0.64 -4.17
CA ARG A 62 -5.54 0.33 -5.11
C ARG A 62 -6.38 -0.88 -4.68
N LEU A 63 -5.76 -1.85 -4.01
CA LEU A 63 -6.47 -3.04 -3.52
C LEU A 63 -7.54 -2.66 -2.48
N LEU A 64 -7.35 -1.59 -1.69
CA LEU A 64 -8.34 -1.10 -0.73
C LEU A 64 -9.69 -0.77 -1.37
N ASP A 65 -9.70 -0.28 -2.61
CA ASP A 65 -10.92 0.01 -3.36
C ASP A 65 -11.74 -1.27 -3.62
N PHE A 66 -11.06 -2.35 -4.03
CA PHE A 66 -11.71 -3.65 -4.29
C PHE A 66 -12.19 -4.34 -3.02
N LEU A 67 -11.56 -4.03 -1.88
CA LEU A 67 -11.95 -4.58 -0.59
C LEU A 67 -13.04 -3.75 0.12
N GLY A 68 -13.40 -2.58 -0.42
CA GLY A 68 -14.51 -1.77 0.06
C GLY A 68 -14.23 -0.88 1.27
N PHE A 69 -12.95 -0.62 1.59
CA PHE A 69 -12.54 0.23 2.72
C PHE A 69 -11.45 1.25 2.34
N SER A 70 -11.59 1.87 1.17
CA SER A 70 -10.68 2.92 0.71
C SER A 70 -10.73 4.17 1.61
N PRO A 71 -9.59 4.72 2.06
CA PRO A 71 -9.55 5.88 2.94
C PRO A 71 -9.86 7.19 2.20
N ASP A 72 -10.60 8.10 2.85
CA ASP A 72 -10.87 9.43 2.30
C ASP A 72 -9.70 10.41 2.53
N ILE A 73 -8.62 10.18 1.79
CA ILE A 73 -7.38 10.98 1.89
C ILE A 73 -7.52 12.34 1.21
N LEU A 74 -8.35 12.48 0.18
CA LEU A 74 -8.38 13.70 -0.62
C LEU A 74 -9.26 14.80 0.00
N SER A 75 -10.16 14.46 0.92
CA SER A 75 -11.08 15.39 1.59
C SER A 75 -10.49 16.02 2.86
N SER A 76 -9.25 16.50 2.77
CA SER A 76 -8.56 17.06 3.92
C SER A 76 -9.10 18.43 4.33
N PRO A 77 -9.49 18.66 5.60
CA PRO A 77 -10.10 19.92 6.02
C PRO A 77 -9.08 21.07 6.06
N ILE A 78 -9.54 22.30 5.85
CA ILE A 78 -8.72 23.50 6.03
C ILE A 78 -8.72 23.85 7.52
N SER A 79 -7.54 23.98 8.13
CA SER A 79 -7.37 24.37 9.54
C SER A 79 -5.98 24.95 9.78
N ASP A 80 -5.89 25.91 10.69
CA ASP A 80 -4.64 26.49 11.19
C ASP A 80 -3.97 25.61 12.27
N GLY A 81 -4.71 24.64 12.80
CA GLY A 81 -4.22 23.68 13.81
C GLY A 81 -3.63 22.39 13.21
N PRO A 82 -3.07 21.51 14.06
CA PRO A 82 -2.57 20.22 13.61
C PRO A 82 -3.72 19.34 13.08
N ILE A 83 -3.51 18.71 11.93
CA ILE A 83 -4.46 17.75 11.35
C ILE A 83 -3.80 16.39 11.22
N PHE A 84 -4.36 15.41 11.92
CA PHE A 84 -3.96 14.01 11.88
C PHE A 84 -4.86 13.26 10.90
N PHE A 85 -4.40 12.13 10.37
CA PHE A 85 -5.28 11.17 9.72
C PHE A 85 -5.39 9.95 10.65
N ASP A 86 -6.59 9.70 11.17
CA ASP A 86 -6.88 8.54 12.01
C ASP A 86 -6.99 7.30 11.12
N LEU A 87 -6.12 6.30 11.33
CA LEU A 87 -6.12 5.10 10.51
C LEU A 87 -7.30 4.18 10.82
N LYS A 88 -7.82 4.21 12.06
CA LYS A 88 -8.93 3.37 12.50
C LYS A 88 -10.24 3.95 12.00
N GLU A 89 -10.46 5.24 12.22
CA GLU A 89 -11.69 5.93 11.79
C GLU A 89 -11.63 6.36 10.31
N SER A 90 -10.48 6.17 9.64
CA SER A 90 -10.25 6.45 8.21
C SER A 90 -10.61 7.86 7.77
N CYS A 91 -10.36 8.85 8.65
CA CYS A 91 -10.71 10.24 8.41
C CYS A 91 -9.71 11.19 9.06
N TYR A 92 -9.80 12.47 8.67
CA TYR A 92 -9.00 13.52 9.28
C TYR A 92 -9.53 13.92 10.66
N SER A 93 -8.61 14.13 11.61
CA SER A 93 -8.91 14.57 12.97
C SER A 93 -8.12 15.83 13.33
N LEU A 94 -8.80 16.79 13.95
CA LEU A 94 -8.20 18.04 14.46
C LEU A 94 -7.57 17.88 15.86
N SER A 95 -7.73 16.71 16.46
CA SER A 95 -7.11 16.31 17.72
C SER A 95 -6.26 15.07 17.50
N HIS A 96 -5.25 14.85 18.33
CA HIS A 96 -4.43 13.64 18.24
C HIS A 96 -5.31 12.39 18.50
N PRO A 97 -5.42 11.45 17.54
CA PRO A 97 -6.18 10.22 17.75
C PRO A 97 -5.61 9.36 18.88
N ALA A 98 -6.45 8.60 19.57
CA ALA A 98 -5.99 7.66 20.60
C ALA A 98 -5.21 6.47 20.03
N GLY A 99 -5.47 6.12 18.77
CA GLY A 99 -4.87 4.99 18.06
C GLY A 99 -3.83 5.37 17.00
N PRO A 100 -3.44 4.41 16.16
CA PRO A 100 -2.52 4.64 15.04
C PRO A 100 -3.01 5.78 14.13
N SER A 101 -2.12 6.73 13.86
CA SER A 101 -2.45 7.89 13.04
C SER A 101 -1.25 8.39 12.24
N ILE A 102 -1.52 9.06 11.13
CA ILE A 102 -0.52 9.77 10.34
C ILE A 102 -0.43 11.20 10.89
N PRO A 103 0.77 11.66 11.30
CA PRO A 103 0.94 12.96 11.95
C PRO A 103 0.86 14.11 10.94
N PRO A 104 0.58 15.35 11.41
CA PRO A 104 0.44 16.53 10.55
C PRO A 104 1.62 16.77 9.60
N ARG A 105 2.85 16.52 10.07
CA ARG A 105 4.08 16.66 9.26
C ARG A 105 4.12 15.76 8.00
N ARG A 106 3.33 14.68 7.97
CA ARG A 106 3.22 13.73 6.85
C ARG A 106 1.99 13.98 5.97
N ARG A 107 1.14 14.96 6.31
CA ARG A 107 -0.13 15.23 5.61
C ARG A 107 0.06 15.45 4.10
N SER A 108 0.97 16.33 3.70
CA SER A 108 1.22 16.60 2.28
C SER A 108 1.75 15.37 1.54
N ALA A 109 2.57 14.55 2.22
CA ALA A 109 3.08 13.31 1.66
C ALA A 109 1.95 12.27 1.46
N LEU A 110 1.00 12.19 2.40
CA LEU A 110 -0.18 11.33 2.28
C LEU A 110 -1.07 11.74 1.09
N VAL A 111 -1.34 13.04 0.92
CA VAL A 111 -2.12 13.56 -0.21
C VAL A 111 -1.42 13.29 -1.55
N LEU A 112 -0.10 13.45 -1.60
CA LEU A 112 0.69 13.13 -2.79
C LEU A 112 0.68 11.61 -3.06
N PHE A 113 0.84 10.80 -2.02
CA PHE A 113 0.81 9.34 -2.11
C PHE A 113 -0.53 8.82 -2.65
N ALA A 114 -1.66 9.43 -2.28
CA ALA A 114 -2.98 9.06 -2.80
C ALA A 114 -3.12 9.20 -4.34
N ARG A 115 -2.18 9.86 -5.01
CA ARG A 115 -2.16 10.03 -6.47
C ARG A 115 -1.25 9.02 -7.19
N ILE A 116 -0.59 8.13 -6.45
CA ILE A 116 0.30 7.13 -7.05
C ILE A 116 -0.51 6.09 -7.83
N ASN A 117 -0.03 5.74 -9.02
CA ASN A 117 -0.59 4.70 -9.87
C ASN A 117 0.52 4.04 -10.71
N TYR A 118 0.20 2.97 -11.42
CA TYR A 118 1.19 2.25 -12.25
C TYR A 118 1.86 3.11 -13.32
N VAL A 119 1.14 4.09 -13.86
CA VAL A 119 1.67 4.99 -14.89
C VAL A 119 2.73 5.91 -14.29
N ASN A 120 2.54 6.44 -13.08
CA ASN A 120 3.39 7.48 -12.50
C ASN A 120 4.31 7.02 -11.36
N MET A 121 4.16 5.80 -10.82
CA MET A 121 4.87 5.34 -9.61
C MET A 121 6.40 5.45 -9.69
N HIS A 122 6.97 5.34 -10.89
CA HIS A 122 8.41 5.45 -11.15
C HIS A 122 8.95 6.88 -11.02
N LEU A 123 8.08 7.89 -11.01
CA LEU A 123 8.43 9.30 -10.83
C LEU A 123 8.57 9.67 -9.35
N PHE A 124 8.01 8.87 -8.44
CA PHE A 124 8.08 9.10 -7.01
C PHE A 124 9.44 8.66 -6.47
N GLN A 125 10.30 9.63 -6.13
CA GLN A 125 11.66 9.40 -5.64
C GLN A 125 11.69 9.08 -4.14
N TYR A 126 10.87 8.13 -3.69
CA TYR A 126 10.90 7.71 -2.29
C TYR A 126 12.23 7.03 -1.97
N SER A 127 12.81 7.37 -0.83
CA SER A 127 13.92 6.63 -0.23
C SER A 127 13.43 5.25 0.26
N ARG A 128 14.40 4.39 0.60
CA ARG A 128 14.12 3.08 1.24
C ARG A 128 13.32 3.27 2.54
N ASN A 129 13.72 4.23 3.37
CA ASN A 129 13.06 4.53 4.64
C ASN A 129 11.63 5.05 4.44
N GLU A 130 11.39 5.92 3.46
CA GLU A 130 10.04 6.42 3.17
C GLU A 130 9.13 5.31 2.65
N ARG A 131 9.61 4.43 1.75
CA ARG A 131 8.83 3.27 1.33
C ARG A 131 8.46 2.37 2.50
N ARG A 132 9.42 2.14 3.42
CA ARG A 132 9.18 1.32 4.62
C ARG A 132 8.11 1.94 5.51
N GLU A 133 8.21 3.23 5.79
CA GLU A 133 7.22 3.96 6.61
C GLU A 133 5.83 3.95 5.96
N ILE A 134 5.73 4.18 4.64
CA ILE A 134 4.43 4.11 3.92
C ILE A 134 3.86 2.69 4.00
N LEU A 135 4.70 1.67 3.80
CA LEU A 135 4.29 0.27 3.91
C LEU A 135 3.80 -0.06 5.33
N GLU A 136 4.49 0.42 6.36
CA GLU A 136 4.07 0.26 7.77
C GLU A 136 2.68 0.87 8.01
N TYR A 137 2.40 2.07 7.49
CA TYR A 137 1.09 2.70 7.59
C TYR A 137 0.00 1.94 6.83
N LEU A 138 0.27 1.50 5.59
CA LEU A 138 -0.67 0.69 4.82
C LEU A 138 -0.99 -0.60 5.56
N LEU A 139 0.02 -1.34 6.02
CA LEU A 139 -0.19 -2.60 6.74
C LEU A 139 -0.90 -2.40 8.09
N ALA A 140 -0.65 -1.28 8.79
CA ALA A 140 -1.43 -0.92 9.97
C ALA A 140 -2.90 -0.69 9.62
N TYR A 141 -3.19 0.01 8.51
CA TYR A 141 -4.54 0.20 8.00
C TYR A 141 -5.22 -1.13 7.65
N TYR A 142 -4.55 -2.00 6.88
CA TYR A 142 -5.06 -3.35 6.58
C TYR A 142 -5.42 -4.16 7.84
N ARG A 143 -4.58 -4.11 8.89
CA ARG A 143 -4.85 -4.83 10.16
C ARG A 143 -6.05 -4.28 10.92
N LEU A 144 -6.35 -2.99 10.79
CA LEU A 144 -7.50 -2.36 11.45
C LEU A 144 -8.82 -2.68 10.74
N HIS A 145 -8.78 -2.84 9.41
CA HIS A 145 -9.97 -2.94 8.56
C HIS A 145 -10.27 -4.36 8.03
N LEU A 146 -9.34 -5.33 8.17
CA LEU A 146 -9.58 -6.73 7.83
C LEU A 146 -9.77 -7.62 9.08
N PRO A 147 -10.81 -8.49 9.11
CA PRO A 147 -10.92 -9.58 10.09
C PRO A 147 -9.71 -10.53 10.00
N PRO A 148 -9.37 -11.24 11.09
CA PRO A 148 -8.00 -11.36 11.61
C PRO A 148 -6.93 -11.66 10.54
N PHE A 149 -6.12 -10.62 10.25
CA PHE A 149 -5.08 -10.59 9.22
C PHE A 149 -3.80 -11.39 9.54
N GLY A 150 -3.54 -11.67 10.83
CA GLY A 150 -2.29 -12.32 11.28
C GLY A 150 -1.02 -11.50 11.02
N GLU A 151 0.16 -12.05 11.31
CA GLU A 151 1.45 -11.45 10.95
C GLU A 151 1.94 -11.93 9.57
N LEU A 152 2.53 -11.00 8.78
CA LEU A 152 3.19 -11.32 7.51
C LEU A 152 4.65 -11.71 7.77
N ARG A 153 5.04 -12.90 7.34
CA ARG A 153 6.41 -13.44 7.47
C ARG A 153 7.37 -12.81 6.44
N THR A 154 6.90 -12.34 5.27
CA THR A 154 7.73 -11.66 4.25
C THR A 154 8.13 -10.23 4.58
N LEU A 155 7.57 -9.63 5.64
CA LEU A 155 7.93 -8.27 6.06
C LEU A 155 9.42 -8.16 6.41
N SER A 156 10.02 -9.22 6.96
CA SER A 156 11.46 -9.33 7.19
C SER A 156 12.26 -9.46 5.88
N ILE A 157 11.77 -10.22 4.91
CA ILE A 157 12.44 -10.46 3.61
C ILE A 157 12.51 -9.18 2.76
N LEU A 158 11.42 -8.41 2.69
CA LEU A 158 11.47 -7.10 2.03
C LEU A 158 12.44 -6.15 2.74
N SER A 159 12.47 -6.18 4.07
CA SER A 159 13.36 -5.35 4.87
C SER A 159 14.84 -5.70 4.65
N GLU A 160 15.18 -6.98 4.47
CA GLU A 160 16.55 -7.43 4.20
C GLU A 160 17.04 -7.05 2.79
N LEU A 161 16.17 -7.08 1.79
CA LEU A 161 16.54 -6.74 0.40
C LEU A 161 16.55 -5.24 0.11
N PHE A 162 15.81 -4.47 0.91
CA PHE A 162 15.89 -3.01 0.93
C PHE A 162 16.79 -2.47 2.05
N ASN A 163 17.56 -3.32 2.73
CA ASN A 163 18.75 -2.92 3.49
C ASN A 163 19.98 -2.80 2.57
#